data_AF-A0A1M3P3V3-F1
#
_entry.id   AF-A0A1M3P3V3-F1
#
_cell.length_a   1.000
_cell.length_b   1.000
_cell.length_c   1.000
_cell.angle_alpha   90.00
_cell.angle_beta   90.00
_cell.angle_gamma   90.00
#
_symmetry.space_group_name_H-M   'P 1'
#
loop_
_entity.id
_entity.type
_entity.pdbx_description
1 polymer ?
#
loop_
_entity_poly.entity_id
_entity_poly.type
_entity_poly.pdbx_seq_one_letter_code
_entity_poly.pdbx_strand_id
1 'polypeptide(L)' 'MPLLSWFNRDADLTRAAVAPYRLLEPVTSLSYGDPDSPNMLIEGDNLDALKSASASERTKSTEA' A
#
# COMPACT_ATOMS: atom_id res chain seq x y z
N MET A 1 -22.03 21.40 -3.68
CA MET A 1 -20.68 21.40 -3.10
C MET A 1 -19.68 21.77 -4.19
N PRO A 2 -18.71 22.67 -3.93
CA PRO A 2 -17.65 22.93 -4.89
C PRO A 2 -16.71 21.71 -4.98
N LEU A 3 -16.26 21.40 -6.20
CA LEU A 3 -15.29 20.34 -6.45
C LEU A 3 -13.91 20.95 -6.67
N LEU A 4 -12.89 20.40 -6.02
CA LEU A 4 -11.51 20.83 -6.25
C LEU A 4 -11.02 20.25 -7.58
N SER A 5 -10.67 21.14 -8.50
CA SER A 5 -10.05 20.79 -9.79
C SER A 5 -8.57 21.18 -9.75
N TRP A 6 -7.71 20.34 -10.34
CA TRP A 6 -6.30 20.60 -10.52
C TRP A 6 -5.83 19.99 -11.85
N PHE A 7 -4.62 20.36 -12.28
CA PHE A 7 -4.05 19.87 -13.53
C PHE A 7 -3.88 18.34 -13.49
N ASN A 8 -4.36 17.63 -14.52
CA ASN A 8 -4.29 16.16 -14.67
C ASN A 8 -5.03 15.32 -13.61
N ARG A 9 -5.96 15.91 -12.85
CA ARG A 9 -6.78 15.21 -11.85
C ARG A 9 -7.28 13.84 -12.29
N ASP A 10 -7.92 13.75 -13.46
CA ASP A 10 -8.56 12.50 -13.88
C ASP A 10 -7.54 11.42 -14.25
N ALA A 11 -6.37 11.82 -14.77
CA ALA A 11 -5.27 10.90 -15.04
C ALA A 11 -4.66 10.37 -13.74
N ASP A 12 -4.47 11.23 -12.73
CA ASP A 12 -3.96 10.83 -11.41
C ASP A 12 -4.91 9.84 -10.74
N LEU A 13 -6.21 10.11 -10.79
CA LEU A 13 -7.24 9.22 -10.24
C LEU A 13 -7.26 7.88 -10.97
N THR A 14 -7.17 7.88 -12.30
CA THR A 14 -7.11 6.66 -13.09
C THR A 14 -5.87 5.84 -12.73
N ARG A 15 -4.70 6.49 -12.63
CA ARG A 15 -3.44 5.84 -12.25
C ARG A 15 -3.51 5.20 -10.87
N ALA A 16 -4.06 5.91 -9.89
CA ALA A 16 -4.27 5.38 -8.55
C ALA A 16 -5.29 4.23 -8.53
N ALA A 17 -6.27 4.23 -9.41
CA ALA A 17 -7.26 3.15 -9.52
C ALA A 17 -6.67 1.87 -10.12
N VAL A 18 -5.82 1.98 -11.15
CA VAL A 18 -5.25 0.83 -11.88
C VAL A 18 -3.91 0.33 -11.33
N ALA A 19 -3.35 0.98 -10.32
CA ALA A 19 -2.11 0.54 -9.69
C ALA A 19 -2.25 -0.92 -9.20
N PRO A 20 -1.32 -1.82 -9.60
CA PRO A 20 -1.45 -3.24 -9.38
C PRO A 20 -1.35 -3.57 -7.90
N TYR A 21 -2.14 -4.54 -7.46
CA TYR A 21 -1.93 -5.15 -6.16
C TYR A 21 -0.68 -6.04 -6.22
N ARG A 22 0.21 -5.94 -5.22
CA ARG A 22 1.37 -6.82 -5.06
C ARG A 22 1.37 -7.44 -3.67
N LEU A 23 1.92 -8.64 -3.56
CA LEU A 23 2.15 -9.27 -2.26
C LEU A 23 3.47 -8.72 -1.69
N LEU A 24 3.48 -8.38 -0.40
CA LEU A 24 4.71 -8.01 0.29
C LEU A 24 5.47 -9.28 0.68
N GLU A 25 6.73 -9.37 0.26
CA GLU A 25 7.60 -10.50 0.60
C GLU A 25 8.71 -10.03 1.56
N PRO A 26 8.92 -10.73 2.69
CA PRO A 26 9.98 -10.38 3.61
C PRO A 26 11.35 -10.71 3.02
N VAL A 27 12.24 -9.72 2.98
CA VAL A 27 13.63 -9.90 2.56
C VAL A 27 14.48 -10.24 3.78
N THR A 28 14.69 -11.53 4.03
CA THR A 28 15.38 -12.04 5.24
C THR A 28 16.79 -11.48 5.43
N SER A 29 17.50 -11.16 4.34
CA SER A 29 18.84 -10.56 4.39
C SER A 29 18.88 -9.13 4.93
N LEU A 30 17.75 -8.41 4.88
CA LEU A 30 17.59 -7.04 5.39
C LEU A 30 16.76 -6.99 6.69
N SER A 31 16.21 -8.13 7.11
CA SER A 31 15.46 -8.25 8.35
C SER A 31 16.44 -8.20 9.54
N TYR A 32 16.27 -7.20 10.39
CA TYR A 32 17.09 -7.01 11.58
C TYR A 32 16.22 -6.58 12.77
N GLY A 33 16.55 -7.09 13.96
CA GLY A 33 15.77 -6.84 15.17
C GLY A 33 14.70 -7.91 15.42
N ASP A 34 13.67 -7.53 16.18
CA ASP A 34 12.56 -8.41 16.56
C ASP A 34 11.61 -8.66 15.36
N PRO A 35 11.43 -9.92 14.92
CA PRO A 35 10.51 -10.28 13.85
C PRO A 35 9.05 -9.91 14.13
N ASP A 36 8.66 -9.83 15.41
CA ASP A 36 7.29 -9.53 15.84
C ASP A 36 7.07 -8.02 16.08
N SER A 37 8.04 -7.18 15.72
CA SER A 37 7.93 -5.73 15.78
C SER A 37 6.76 -5.22 14.91
N PRO A 38 5.94 -4.28 15.39
CA PRO A 38 4.83 -3.72 14.62
C PRO A 38 5.29 -2.78 13.49
N ASN A 39 6.58 -2.45 13.42
CA ASN A 39 7.13 -1.52 12.43
C ASN A 39 7.57 -2.27 11.17
N MET A 40 7.21 -1.73 10.00
CA MET A 40 7.61 -2.28 8.70
C MET A 40 8.37 -1.24 7.87
N LEU A 41 9.43 -1.69 7.19
CA LEU A 41 10.12 -0.95 6.14
C LEU A 41 9.82 -1.63 4.80
N ILE A 42 9.30 -0.86 3.84
CA ILE A 42 8.95 -1.36 2.51
C ILE A 42 9.79 -0.59 1.49
N GLU A 43 10.54 -1.31 0.66
CA GLU A 43 11.33 -0.74 -0.43
C GLU A 43 10.54 -0.77 -1.74
N GLY A 44 10.50 0.37 -2.46
CA GLY A 44 9.87 0.48 -3.78
C GLY A 44 9.03 1.74 -3.95
N ASP A 45 8.12 1.69 -4.94
CA ASP A 45 7.14 2.75 -5.18
C ASP A 45 6.08 2.78 -4.06
N ASN A 46 5.77 3.97 -3.57
CA ASN A 46 4.87 4.13 -2.42
C ASN A 46 3.41 3.78 -2.74
N LEU A 47 2.94 4.01 -3.98
CA LEU A 47 1.59 3.69 -4.40
C LEU A 47 1.41 2.17 -4.45
N ASP A 48 2.41 1.45 -4.94
CA ASP A 48 2.44 -0.01 -4.93
C ASP A 48 2.45 -0.56 -3.50
N ALA A 49 3.28 0.01 -2.61
CA ALA A 49 3.35 -0.38 -1.20
C ALA A 49 1.99 -0.18 -0.47
N LEU A 50 1.35 0.98 -0.67
CA LEU A 50 0.05 1.30 -0.08
C LEU A 50 -1.06 0.38 -0.60
N LYS A 51 -1.07 0.07 -1.91
CA LYS A 51 -2.03 -0.89 -2.48
C LYS A 51 -1.88 -2.27 -1.85
N SER A 52 -0.64 -2.72 -1.67
CA SER A 52 -0.29 -4.02 -1.10
C SER A 52 -0.73 -4.16 0.37
N ALA A 53 -0.49 -3.12 1.19
CA ALA A 53 -0.91 -3.07 2.58
C ALA A 53 -2.45 -3.06 2.75
N SER A 54 -3.17 -2.34 1.88
CA SER A 54 -4.64 -2.19 1.96
C SER A 54 -5.46 -3.48 1.81
N ALA A 55 -4.88 -4.56 1.27
CA ALA A 55 -5.57 -5.85 1.22
C ALA A 55 -5.27 -6.73 2.44
N SER A 56 -4.11 -6.54 3.11
CA SER A 56 -3.80 -7.25 4.35
C SER A 56 -4.72 -6.85 5.51
N GLU A 57 -5.32 -5.65 5.47
CA GLU A 57 -6.28 -5.17 6.47
C GLU A 57 -7.69 -5.76 6.26
N ARG A 58 -8.06 -6.10 5.01
CA ARG A 58 -9.37 -6.68 4.69
C ARG A 58 -9.54 -8.11 5.18
N THR A 59 -8.45 -8.87 5.32
CA THR A 59 -8.49 -10.24 5.85
C THR A 59 -8.59 -10.29 7.38
N LYS A 60 -8.09 -9.28 8.10
CA LYS A 60 -8.24 -9.21 9.57
C LYS A 60 -9.65 -8.82 10.03
N SER A 61 -10.44 -8.18 9.17
CA SER A 61 -11.77 -7.67 9.54
C SER A 61 -12.93 -8.67 9.36
N THR A 62 -12.65 -9.91 8.95
CA THR A 62 -13.66 -10.98 8.81
C THR A 62 -13.62 -11.99 9.98
N GLU A 63 -12.70 -11.83 10.93
CA GLU A 63 -12.66 -12.57 12.19
C GLU A 63 -13.05 -11.64 13.35
N ALA A 64 -14.33 -11.28 13.43
CA ALA A 64 -14.96 -10.66 14.61
C ALA A 64 -16.43 -11.06 14.70
#